data_AF-A0A8H4M1Q1-F1
#
_entry.id   AF-A0A8H4M1Q1-F1
#
_cell.length_a   1.000
_cell.length_b   1.000
_cell.length_c   1.000
_cell.angle_alpha   90.00
_cell.angle_beta   90.00
_cell.angle_gamma   90.00
#
_symmetry.space_group_name_H-M   'P 1'
#
loop_
_entity.id
_entity.type
_entity.pdbx_description
1 polymer ?
#
loop_
_entity_poly.entity_id
_entity_poly.type
_entity_poly.pdbx_seq_one_letter_code
_entity_poly.pdbx_strand_id
1 'polypeptide(L)'
;MAIDILPLTKPDIPDVVVCIQKAFADDPYFRWVFNDPSNFNIHRNAASLSAHFLHGLNTNAPIYIAKYRPTPTDKHPPPSSAVVGVCWWFPPQQNSTWTTWTQDWLLSFRQLLNNIRFFGRGGLNVRRVLLL
;
A
#
# COMPACT_ATOMS: atom_id res chain seq x y z
N MET A 1 23.14 8.20 8.66
CA MET A 1 21.73 7.97 8.26
C MET A 1 20.87 9.21 8.50
N ALA A 2 20.54 9.93 7.43
CA ALA A 2 19.55 11.00 7.44
C ALA A 2 18.29 10.54 6.68
N ILE A 3 17.11 11.00 7.09
CA ILE A 3 15.82 10.62 6.49
C ILE A 3 15.05 11.88 6.12
N ASP A 4 14.44 11.86 4.94
CA ASP A 4 13.51 12.88 4.48
C ASP A 4 12.08 12.37 4.47
N ILE A 5 11.18 13.14 5.07
CA ILE A 5 9.75 12.89 5.03
C ILE A 5 9.17 13.74 3.91
N LEU A 6 8.64 13.09 2.88
CA LEU A 6 8.10 13.73 1.68
C LEU A 6 6.66 13.24 1.44
N PRO A 7 5.79 14.04 0.83
CA PRO A 7 4.49 13.55 0.36
C PRO A 7 4.69 12.46 -0.72
N LEU A 8 3.82 11.46 -0.73
CA LEU A 8 3.86 10.38 -1.73
C LEU A 8 3.66 10.93 -3.15
N THR A 9 4.47 10.47 -4.11
CA THR A 9 4.25 10.72 -5.54
C THR A 9 3.98 9.42 -6.31
N LYS A 10 3.38 9.52 -7.51
CA LYS A 10 3.07 8.33 -8.34
C LYS A 10 4.30 7.47 -8.66
N PRO A 11 5.48 8.03 -8.98
CA PRO A 11 6.70 7.25 -9.19
C PRO A 11 7.18 6.45 -7.98
N ASP A 12 6.82 6.86 -6.76
CA ASP A 12 7.27 6.21 -5.52
C ASP A 12 6.43 4.96 -5.17
N ILE A 13 5.25 4.79 -5.78
CA ILE A 13 4.31 3.70 -5.45
C ILE A 13 4.97 2.30 -5.53
N PRO A 14 5.75 1.95 -6.58
CA PRO A 14 6.38 0.63 -6.64
C PRO A 14 7.32 0.36 -5.46
N ASP A 15 8.14 1.33 -5.08
CA ASP A 15 9.10 1.18 -3.98
C ASP A 15 8.39 1.11 -2.62
N VAL A 16 7.33 1.90 -2.45
CA VAL A 16 6.46 1.85 -1.27
C VAL A 16 5.81 0.49 -1.11
N VAL A 17 5.30 -0.11 -2.20
CA VAL A 17 4.68 -1.43 -2.17
C VAL A 17 5.69 -2.49 -1.72
N VAL A 18 6.91 -2.44 -2.26
CA VAL A 18 7.99 -3.36 -1.85
C VAL A 18 8.35 -3.15 -0.37
N CYS A 19 8.41 -1.90 0.09
CA CYS A 19 8.68 -1.56 1.48
C CYS A 19 7.62 -2.17 2.43
N ILE A 20 6.33 -1.99 2.12
CA ILE A 20 5.22 -2.55 2.91
C ILE A 20 5.26 -4.08 2.92
N GLN A 21 5.43 -4.70 1.75
CA GLN A 21 5.46 -6.16 1.66
C GLN A 21 6.60 -6.77 2.48
N LYS A 22 7.77 -6.10 2.51
CA LYS A 22 8.89 -6.50 3.38
C LYS A 22 8.57 -6.27 4.86
N ALA A 23 7.99 -5.12 5.20
CA ALA A 23 7.67 -4.76 6.59
C ALA A 23 6.64 -5.72 7.22
N PHE A 24 5.64 -6.16 6.45
CA PHE A 24 4.56 -7.02 6.93
C PHE A 24 4.78 -8.53 6.66
N ALA A 25 5.91 -8.93 6.07
CA ALA A 25 6.18 -10.33 5.74
C ALA A 25 6.07 -11.27 6.96
N ASP A 26 6.55 -10.79 8.11
CA ASP A 26 6.57 -11.53 9.38
C ASP A 26 5.57 -11.02 10.41
N ASP A 27 4.65 -10.14 10.00
CA ASP A 27 3.70 -9.56 10.92
C ASP A 27 2.67 -10.60 11.41
N PRO A 28 2.47 -10.78 12.73
CA PRO A 28 1.54 -11.76 13.27
C PRO A 28 0.10 -11.52 12.83
N TYR A 29 -0.32 -10.26 12.69
CA TYR A 29 -1.67 -9.93 12.25
C TYR A 29 -1.85 -10.24 10.77
N PHE A 30 -0.86 -9.93 9.93
CA PHE A 30 -0.86 -10.30 8.52
C PHE A 30 -1.00 -11.80 8.31
N ARG A 31 -0.24 -12.62 9.06
CA ARG A 31 -0.37 -14.08 9.05
C ARG A 31 -1.74 -14.57 9.54
N TRP A 32 -2.36 -13.85 10.47
CA TRP A 32 -3.70 -14.17 10.95
C TRP A 32 -4.81 -13.83 9.93
N VAL A 33 -4.66 -12.74 9.18
CA VAL A 33 -5.58 -12.33 8.10
C VAL A 33 -5.44 -13.24 6.88
N PHE A 34 -4.20 -13.50 6.47
CA PHE A 34 -3.83 -14.40 5.37
C PHE A 34 -3.43 -15.76 5.94
N ASN A 35 -4.41 -16.44 6.53
CA ASN A 35 -4.20 -17.70 7.27
C ASN A 35 -3.67 -18.86 6.41
N ASP A 36 -3.67 -18.72 5.08
CA ASP A 36 -3.09 -19.69 4.15
C ASP A 36 -1.99 -19.05 3.30
N PRO A 37 -0.71 -19.19 3.71
CA PRO A 37 0.44 -18.65 2.99
C PRO A 37 0.58 -19.21 1.57
N SER A 38 0.09 -20.42 1.31
CA SER A 38 0.17 -21.06 -0.01
C SER A 38 -0.71 -20.38 -1.05
N ASN A 39 -1.77 -19.72 -0.60
CA ASN A 39 -2.71 -18.97 -1.43
C ASN A 39 -2.39 -17.46 -1.47
N PHE A 40 -1.40 -17.00 -0.71
CA PHE A 40 -1.01 -15.60 -0.69
C PHE A 40 -0.27 -15.21 -1.98
N ASN A 41 -0.90 -14.36 -2.80
CA ASN A 41 -0.32 -13.86 -4.02
C ASN A 41 0.25 -12.45 -3.82
N ILE A 42 1.59 -12.36 -3.75
CA ILE A 42 2.31 -11.10 -3.55
C ILE A 42 2.05 -10.09 -4.67
N HIS A 43 1.85 -10.54 -5.92
CA HIS A 43 1.53 -9.67 -7.05
C HIS A 43 0.11 -9.11 -6.96
N ARG A 44 -0.86 -9.91 -6.48
CA ARG A 44 -2.22 -9.42 -6.19
C ARG A 44 -2.18 -8.37 -5.07
N ASN A 45 -1.46 -8.65 -4.00
CA ASN A 45 -1.31 -7.69 -2.89
C ASN A 45 -0.67 -6.38 -3.39
N ALA A 46 0.37 -6.47 -4.22
CA ALA A 46 0.99 -5.31 -4.85
C ALA A 46 0.00 -4.50 -5.70
N ALA A 47 -0.79 -5.16 -6.56
CA ALA A 47 -1.80 -4.51 -7.38
C ALA A 47 -2.90 -3.83 -6.54
N SER A 48 -3.31 -4.48 -5.44
CA SER A 48 -4.26 -3.92 -4.49
C SER A 48 -3.69 -2.67 -3.82
N LEU A 49 -2.49 -2.75 -3.24
CA LEU A 49 -1.83 -1.61 -2.58
C LEU A 49 -1.63 -0.45 -3.55
N SER A 50 -1.13 -0.70 -4.76
CA SER A 50 -0.97 0.33 -5.80
C SER A 50 -2.29 1.01 -6.15
N ALA A 51 -3.39 0.26 -6.26
CA ALA A 51 -4.71 0.83 -6.52
C ALA A 51 -5.19 1.74 -5.38
N HIS A 52 -4.95 1.33 -4.13
CA HIS A 52 -5.28 2.12 -2.94
C HIS A 52 -4.45 3.39 -2.84
N PHE A 53 -3.13 3.33 -3.10
CA PHE A 53 -2.28 4.52 -3.14
C PHE A 53 -2.70 5.49 -4.23
N LEU A 54 -3.06 4.98 -5.42
CA LEU A 54 -3.53 5.84 -6.52
C LEU A 54 -4.87 6.52 -6.17
N HIS A 55 -5.76 5.80 -5.50
CA HIS A 55 -7.01 6.37 -4.98
C HIS A 55 -6.73 7.42 -3.89
N GLY A 56 -5.81 7.13 -2.96
CA GLY A 56 -5.40 8.08 -1.91
C GLY A 56 -4.81 9.37 -2.47
N LEU A 57 -3.96 9.28 -3.50
CA LEU A 57 -3.45 10.46 -4.20
C LEU A 57 -4.56 11.26 -4.89
N ASN A 58 -5.55 10.60 -5.47
CA ASN A 58 -6.67 11.28 -6.14
C ASN A 58 -7.68 11.91 -5.16
N THR A 59 -7.75 11.40 -3.93
CA THR A 59 -8.62 11.91 -2.86
C THR A 59 -7.90 12.88 -1.93
N ASN A 60 -6.65 13.26 -2.24
CA ASN A 60 -5.79 14.10 -1.40
C ASN A 60 -5.61 13.55 0.02
N ALA A 61 -5.51 12.21 0.15
CA ALA A 61 -5.24 11.57 1.42
C ALA A 61 -3.82 11.93 1.92
N PRO A 62 -3.63 12.15 3.24
CA PRO A 62 -2.33 12.42 3.83
C PRO A 62 -1.46 11.16 3.84
N ILE A 63 -0.65 11.01 2.80
CA ILE A 63 0.30 9.91 2.62
C ILE A 63 1.71 10.48 2.52
N TYR A 64 2.60 10.01 3.39
CA TYR A 64 4.00 10.44 3.43
C TYR A 64 4.94 9.24 3.34
N ILE A 65 6.09 9.46 2.74
CA ILE A 65 7.16 8.48 2.58
C ILE A 65 8.43 8.99 3.26
N ALA A 66 9.16 8.05 3.84
CA ALA A 66 10.48 8.26 4.39
C ALA A 66 11.51 7.82 3.35
N LYS A 67 12.26 8.77 2.78
CA LYS A 67 13.37 8.47 1.85
C LYS A 67 14.70 8.56 2.57
N TYR A 68 15.56 7.59 2.30
CA TYR A 68 16.92 7.60 2.80
C TYR A 68 17.76 8.68 2.09
N ARG A 69 18.44 9.53 2.87
CA ARG A 69 19.44 10.47 2.37
C ARG A 69 20.84 9.93 2.71
N PRO A 70 21.67 9.59 1.70
CA PRO A 70 23.04 9.17 1.90
C PRO A 70 23.85 10.25 2.59
N THR A 71 24.58 9.88 3.64
CA THR A 71 25.58 10.74 4.29
C THR A 71 26.98 10.17 4.04
N PRO A 72 28.04 11.02 3.94
CA PRO A 72 29.40 10.56 3.63
C PRO A 72 29.97 9.53 4.63
N THR A 73 29.35 9.40 5.80
CA THR A 73 29.74 8.51 6.89
C THR A 73 29.10 7.12 6.83
N ASP A 74 28.17 6.87 5.90
CA ASP A 74 27.43 5.60 5.85
C ASP A 74 28.25 4.51 5.15
N LYS A 75 28.53 3.40 5.87
CA LYS A 75 29.38 2.29 5.40
C LYS A 75 28.72 1.44 4.30
N HIS A 76 27.38 1.35 4.32
CA HIS A 76 26.59 0.59 3.35
C HIS A 76 25.31 1.38 3.00
N PRO A 77 25.40 2.38 2.12
CA PRO A 77 24.20 3.10 1.70
C PRO A 77 23.28 2.15 0.92
N PRO A 78 21.97 2.12 1.22
CA PRO A 78 21.00 1.46 0.35
C PRO A 78 21.02 2.13 -1.04
N PRO A 79 20.56 1.43 -2.10
CA PRO A 79 20.52 2.00 -3.44
C PRO A 79 19.83 3.37 -3.42
N SER A 80 20.37 4.32 -4.18
CA SER A 80 19.91 5.72 -4.18
C SER A 80 18.38 5.76 -4.33
N SER A 81 17.69 6.37 -3.37
CA SER A 81 16.22 6.48 -3.29
C SER A 81 15.45 5.34 -2.62
N ALA A 82 16.09 4.52 -1.78
CA ALA A 82 15.34 3.53 -0.99
C ALA A 82 14.30 4.22 -0.08
N VAL A 83 13.02 3.99 -0.39
CA VAL A 83 11.92 4.24 0.54
C VAL A 83 12.10 3.31 1.72
N VAL A 84 12.37 3.88 2.89
CA VAL A 84 12.62 3.12 4.13
C VAL A 84 11.37 2.99 4.99
N GLY A 85 10.31 3.75 4.67
CA GLY A 85 9.05 3.67 5.36
C GLY A 85 7.95 4.47 4.65
N VAL A 86 6.71 4.16 5.01
CA VAL A 86 5.51 4.86 4.55
C VAL A 86 4.57 5.03 5.72
N CYS A 87 3.86 6.15 5.76
CA CYS A 87 2.70 6.32 6.63
C CYS A 87 1.53 6.85 5.82
N TRP A 88 0.34 6.34 6.14
CA TRP A 88 -0.91 6.73 5.51
C TRP A 88 -1.96 6.93 6.59
N TRP A 89 -2.53 8.12 6.63
CA TRP A 89 -3.56 8.50 7.61
C TRP A 89 -4.92 8.68 6.93
N PHE A 90 -5.98 8.34 7.67
CA PHE A 90 -7.35 8.63 7.28
C PHE A 90 -7.86 9.84 8.07
N PRO A 91 -8.47 10.84 7.40
CA PRO A 91 -9.05 11.98 8.09
C PRO A 91 -10.30 11.55 8.91
N PRO A 92 -10.56 12.16 10.08
CA PRO A 92 -11.54 11.66 11.06
C PRO A 92 -13.02 11.69 10.62
N GLN A 93 -13.39 12.40 9.55
CA GLN A 93 -14.66 12.29 8.82
C GLN A 93 -14.61 13.36 7.73
N GLN A 94 -14.65 12.96 6.46
CA GLN A 94 -14.77 13.91 5.35
C GLN A 94 -16.20 13.86 4.82
N ASN A 95 -16.78 15.03 4.58
CA ASN A 95 -18.00 15.12 3.78
C ASN A 95 -17.69 14.54 2.40
N SER A 96 -18.33 13.42 2.07
CA SER A 96 -18.15 12.74 0.80
C SER A 96 -18.49 13.70 -0.33
N THR A 97 -17.48 14.09 -1.10
CA THR A 97 -17.67 14.87 -2.33
C THR A 97 -17.97 13.93 -3.48
N TRP A 98 -18.58 14.43 -4.56
CA TRP A 98 -18.75 13.67 -5.81
C TRP A 98 -17.43 13.07 -6.32
N THR A 99 -16.32 13.79 -6.13
CA THR A 99 -14.98 13.31 -6.48
C THR A 99 -14.59 12.11 -5.62
N THR A 100 -14.80 12.15 -4.30
CA THR A 100 -14.55 11.00 -3.41
C THR A 100 -15.40 9.80 -3.84
N TRP A 101 -16.69 10.02 -4.06
CA TRP A 101 -17.64 8.96 -4.47
C TRP A 101 -17.24 8.29 -5.80
N THR A 102 -16.85 9.06 -6.81
CA THR A 102 -16.39 8.47 -8.10
C THR A 102 -15.07 7.70 -7.94
N GLN A 103 -14.16 8.18 -7.10
CA GLN A 103 -12.91 7.47 -6.82
C GLN A 103 -13.16 6.17 -6.04
N ASP A 104 -14.16 6.12 -5.16
CA ASP A 104 -14.58 4.91 -4.43
C ASP A 104 -15.14 3.86 -5.40
N TRP A 105 -15.96 4.29 -6.36
CA TRP A 105 -16.44 3.42 -7.44
C TRP A 105 -15.31 2.89 -8.31
N LEU A 106 -14.36 3.75 -8.68
CA LEU A 106 -13.20 3.35 -9.46
C LEU A 106 -12.30 2.37 -8.69
N LEU A 107 -12.14 2.57 -7.38
CA LEU A 107 -11.41 1.64 -6.52
C LEU A 107 -12.11 0.29 -6.46
N SER A 108 -13.42 0.27 -6.25
CA SER A 108 -14.24 -0.94 -6.25
C SER A 108 -14.12 -1.72 -7.56
N PHE A 109 -14.15 -1.02 -8.70
CA PHE A 109 -13.96 -1.63 -10.01
C PHE A 109 -12.54 -2.20 -10.19
N ARG A 110 -11.50 -1.50 -9.74
CA ARG A 110 -10.12 -2.02 -9.75
C ARG A 110 -9.96 -3.26 -8.87
N GLN A 111 -10.59 -3.27 -7.70
CA GLN A 111 -10.59 -4.43 -6.81
C GLN A 111 -11.32 -5.62 -7.46
N LEU A 112 -12.45 -5.38 -8.12
CA LEU A 112 -13.18 -6.40 -8.88
C LEU A 112 -12.32 -6.98 -10.02
N LEU A 113 -11.69 -6.12 -10.83
CA LEU A 113 -10.79 -6.53 -11.90
C LEU A 113 -9.60 -7.34 -11.37
N ASN A 114 -9.02 -6.95 -10.24
CA ASN A 114 -7.95 -7.72 -9.61
C ASN A 114 -8.44 -9.10 -9.15
N ASN A 115 -9.63 -9.20 -8.56
CA ASN A 115 -10.21 -10.49 -8.18
C ASN A 115 -10.44 -11.41 -9.39
N ILE A 116 -10.90 -10.86 -10.52
CA ILE A 116 -11.07 -11.60 -11.79
C ILE A 116 -9.70 -12.03 -12.34
N ARG A 117 -8.74 -11.10 -12.43
CA ARG A 117 -7.40 -11.33 -13.00
C ARG A 117 -6.62 -12.40 -12.25
N PHE A 118 -6.72 -12.45 -10.92
CA PHE A 118 -5.99 -13.38 -10.08
C PHE A 118 -6.82 -14.62 -9.68
N PHE A 119 -7.93 -14.89 -10.38
CA PHE A 119 -8.80 -16.05 -10.20
C PHE A 119 -9.18 -16.33 -8.73
N GLY A 120 -9.46 -15.27 -7.97
CA GLY A 120 -9.89 -15.41 -6.57
C GLY A 120 -9.39 -14.33 -5.63
N ARG A 121 -9.53 -14.62 -4.33
CA ARG A 121 -9.33 -13.66 -3.23
C ARG A 121 -7.91 -13.66 -2.65
N GLY A 122 -7.00 -14.50 -3.18
CA GLY A 122 -5.59 -14.57 -2.78
C GLY A 122 -5.37 -14.93 -1.31
N GLY A 123 -6.10 -15.92 -0.80
CA GLY A 123 -5.91 -16.45 0.56
C GLY A 123 -6.56 -15.65 1.70
N LEU A 124 -7.31 -14.59 1.39
CA LEU A 124 -8.00 -13.77 2.39
C LEU A 124 -9.16 -14.54 3.07
N ASN A 125 -9.17 -14.56 4.40
CA ASN A 125 -10.27 -15.17 5.16
C ASN A 125 -11.49 -14.24 5.29
N VAL A 126 -12.47 -14.41 4.39
CA VAL A 126 -13.73 -13.64 4.34
C VAL A 126 -14.64 -13.79 5.55
N ARG A 127 -14.44 -14.78 6.43
CA ARG A 127 -15.20 -14.88 7.69
C ARG A 127 -14.71 -13.89 8.75
N ARG A 128 -13.50 -13.34 8.59
CA ARG A 128 -12.84 -12.48 9.58
C ARG A 128 -12.72 -11.03 9.13
N VAL A 129 -12.72 -10.79 7.82
CA VAL A 129 -12.63 -9.46 7.24
C VAL A 129 -13.81 -9.28 6.28
N LEU A 130 -14.75 -8.41 6.66
CA LEU A 130 -15.81 -7.96 5.76
C LEU A 130 -15.20 -6.93 4.81
N LEU A 131 -15.04 -7.29 3.54
CA LEU A 131 -14.89 -6.31 2.47
C LEU A 131 -16.29 -6.03 1.94
N LEU A 132 -16.80 -4.84 2.24
CA LEU A 132 -17.83 -4.20 1.42
C LEU A 132 -17.18 -3.77 0.09
#